data_AF-A0A140DRD6-F1
#
_entry.id   AF-A0A140DRD6-F1
#
_cell.length_a   1.000
_cell.length_b   1.000
_cell.length_c   1.000
_cell.angle_alpha   90.00
_cell.angle_beta   90.00
_cell.angle_gamma   90.00
#
_symmetry.space_group_name_H-M   'P 1'
#
loop_
_entity.id
_entity.type
_entity.pdbx_description
1 polymer ?
#
loop_
_entity_poly.entity_id
_entity_poly.type
_entity_poly.pdbx_seq_one_letter_code
_entity_poly.pdbx_strand_id
1 'polypeptide(L)'
;MKTLRTILLSAAVVLSAIQLMPALPVFAAETSAQAPIMAQAQQTGSAIDKLSGGATFKVPDSVPVSPGEGSPTAEPEPALPSLQPDFSNAAVWKDSPSPYNTPGLWGQCTWFAWSRFMELYGYDPGFRGNGYECVDQLLAAHPDAFTRSDTPVAGSMFSSYNHVGFILKVDGDVWTIQDGNQDLVSNPDWEEAIRDWRTVTMTRDEFVSQVGTVWFANPVNPVTFSE
;
A
#
# COMPACT_ATOMS: atom_id res chain seq x y z
N MET A 1 -7.45 -59.55 51.12
CA MET A 1 -6.14 -59.33 51.77
C MET A 1 -5.04 -59.92 50.89
N LYS A 2 -4.26 -59.07 50.21
CA LYS A 2 -2.86 -59.29 49.83
C LYS A 2 -2.30 -57.97 49.29
N THR A 3 -1.09 -57.67 49.72
CA THR A 3 -0.53 -56.33 49.95
C THR A 3 0.36 -55.88 48.78
N LEU A 4 0.41 -54.57 48.54
CA LEU A 4 1.33 -53.85 47.64
C LEU A 4 2.82 -54.21 47.90
N ARG A 5 3.66 -54.09 46.85
CA ARG A 5 4.90 -53.28 46.87
C ARG A 5 5.58 -53.14 45.51
N THR A 6 5.53 -51.90 45.01
CA THR A 6 6.59 -51.04 44.44
C THR A 6 7.75 -51.67 43.64
N ILE A 7 7.85 -51.24 42.38
CA ILE A 7 8.98 -51.45 41.47
C ILE A 7 10.07 -50.41 41.75
N LEU A 8 11.30 -50.87 41.96
CA LEU A 8 12.52 -50.07 42.11
C LEU A 8 13.14 -49.78 40.73
N LEU A 9 13.45 -48.50 40.51
CA LEU A 9 14.26 -47.98 39.42
C LEU A 9 15.73 -48.40 39.61
N SER A 10 16.36 -48.93 38.56
CA SER A 10 17.81 -49.11 38.49
C SER A 10 18.33 -48.55 37.16
N ALA A 11 19.25 -47.61 37.29
CA ALA A 11 19.90 -46.89 36.21
C ALA A 11 20.82 -47.78 35.37
N ALA A 12 20.85 -47.54 34.06
CA ALA A 12 21.91 -48.02 33.17
C ALA A 12 22.30 -46.90 32.20
N VAL A 13 23.47 -46.32 32.48
CA VAL A 13 24.50 -45.78 31.59
C VAL A 13 24.16 -45.73 30.10
N VAL A 14 24.16 -44.52 29.52
CA VAL A 14 24.43 -44.34 28.08
C VAL A 14 25.71 -43.53 27.93
N LEU A 15 26.68 -44.21 27.32
CA LEU A 15 28.03 -43.79 27.02
C LEU A 15 28.02 -42.71 25.93
N SER A 16 28.91 -41.73 26.09
CA SER A 16 29.19 -40.68 25.11
C SER A 16 29.56 -41.21 23.73
N ALA A 17 29.00 -40.59 22.69
CA ALA A 17 29.59 -40.56 21.36
C ALA A 17 29.48 -39.11 20.84
N ILE A 18 30.55 -38.34 21.04
CA ILE A 18 30.76 -37.06 20.36
C ILE A 18 31.12 -37.41 18.91
N GLN A 19 30.18 -37.24 17.99
CA GLN A 19 30.49 -37.19 16.57
C GLN A 19 30.86 -35.75 16.22
N LEU A 20 32.16 -35.51 16.04
CA LEU A 20 32.69 -34.33 15.36
C LEU A 20 32.18 -34.36 13.90
N MET A 21 31.40 -33.36 13.51
CA MET A 21 31.18 -33.07 12.09
C MET A 21 32.43 -32.41 11.51
N PRO A 22 32.86 -32.75 10.28
CA PRO A 22 33.90 -31.99 9.60
C PRO A 22 33.33 -30.63 9.16
N ALA A 23 34.03 -29.57 9.53
CA ALA A 23 33.75 -28.22 9.05
C ALA A 23 33.91 -28.19 7.52
N LEU A 24 32.84 -27.85 6.81
CA LEU A 24 32.90 -27.54 5.39
C LEU A 24 33.62 -26.18 5.21
N PRO A 25 34.50 -26.03 4.21
CA PRO A 25 35.14 -24.76 3.93
C PRO A 25 34.11 -23.74 3.44
N VAL A 26 34.04 -22.60 4.13
CA VAL A 26 33.41 -21.37 3.63
C VAL A 26 34.19 -20.94 2.39
N PHE A 27 33.67 -21.25 1.21
CA PHE A 27 34.05 -20.55 0.00
C PHE A 27 33.33 -19.20 -0.01
N ALA A 28 34.10 -18.14 0.18
CA ALA A 28 33.68 -16.79 -0.16
C ALA A 28 33.45 -16.73 -1.68
N ALA A 29 32.19 -16.70 -2.08
CA ALA A 29 31.81 -16.26 -3.41
C ALA A 29 31.17 -14.88 -3.27
N GLU A 30 32.03 -13.85 -3.33
CA GLU A 30 31.59 -12.52 -3.73
C GLU A 30 31.06 -12.62 -5.17
N THR A 31 29.77 -12.42 -5.35
CA THR A 31 29.19 -12.06 -6.66
C THR A 31 28.18 -10.96 -6.39
N SER A 32 28.72 -9.77 -6.17
CA SER A 32 28.05 -8.51 -6.40
C SER A 32 27.99 -8.27 -7.92
N ALA A 33 27.01 -8.86 -8.57
CA ALA A 33 26.62 -8.44 -9.92
C ALA A 33 25.73 -7.20 -9.82
N GLN A 34 26.32 -6.09 -9.40
CA GLN A 34 25.74 -4.76 -9.55
C GLN A 34 26.01 -4.32 -10.99
N ALA A 35 24.99 -4.40 -11.84
CA ALA A 35 25.06 -3.78 -13.16
C ALA A 35 24.85 -2.25 -12.99
N PRO A 36 25.78 -1.41 -13.47
CA PRO A 36 25.63 0.04 -13.40
C PRO A 36 24.80 0.51 -14.60
N ILE A 37 23.76 1.30 -14.35
CA ILE A 37 23.17 2.17 -15.38
C ILE A 37 23.17 3.61 -14.89
N MET A 38 24.37 4.17 -15.10
CA MET A 38 24.67 5.52 -15.58
C MET A 38 23.51 6.50 -15.77
N ALA A 39 23.76 7.69 -15.24
CA ALA A 39 23.07 8.96 -15.49
C ALA A 39 22.55 9.14 -16.93
N GLN A 40 21.27 9.53 -17.03
CA GLN A 40 20.79 10.48 -18.02
C GLN A 40 20.09 11.63 -17.30
N ALA A 41 20.89 12.57 -16.80
CA ALA A 41 20.43 13.94 -16.66
C ALA A 41 20.43 14.55 -18.06
N GLN A 42 19.27 14.67 -18.70
CA GLN A 42 19.10 15.58 -19.82
C GLN A 42 17.65 16.03 -19.99
N GLN A 43 17.49 17.34 -19.74
CA GLN A 43 16.49 18.28 -20.25
C GLN A 43 15.08 18.24 -19.65
N THR A 44 14.95 19.02 -18.58
CA THR A 44 13.73 19.75 -18.20
C THR A 44 13.21 20.58 -19.37
N GLY A 45 12.14 20.11 -19.99
CA GLY A 45 11.24 20.92 -20.81
C GLY A 45 9.87 20.88 -20.16
N SER A 46 9.48 21.96 -19.48
CA SER A 46 8.14 22.13 -18.93
C SER A 46 7.11 21.98 -20.06
N ALA A 47 6.11 21.12 -19.88
CA ALA A 47 5.03 20.91 -20.85
C ALA A 47 4.15 22.17 -21.10
N ILE A 48 4.49 23.28 -20.44
CA ILE A 48 3.80 24.57 -20.54
C ILE A 48 4.32 25.41 -21.72
N ASP A 49 5.51 25.12 -22.28
CA ASP A 49 6.11 25.95 -23.35
C ASP A 49 5.71 25.55 -24.80
N LYS A 50 4.84 24.54 -24.99
CA LYS A 50 4.42 24.09 -26.34
C LYS A 50 3.06 24.63 -26.82
N LEU A 51 2.47 25.60 -26.14
CA LEU A 51 1.20 26.23 -26.56
C LEU A 51 1.34 27.66 -27.13
N SER A 52 2.55 28.10 -27.50
CA SER A 52 2.78 29.43 -28.09
C SER A 52 2.59 29.50 -29.62
N GLY A 53 1.77 28.62 -30.20
CA GLY A 53 1.37 28.68 -31.60
C GLY A 53 0.00 29.33 -31.75
N GLY A 54 -0.03 30.63 -32.07
CA GLY A 54 -1.23 31.46 -32.18
C GLY A 54 -2.34 30.90 -33.10
N ALA A 55 -3.27 30.16 -32.49
CA ALA A 55 -4.60 29.93 -33.04
C ALA A 55 -5.60 30.80 -32.27
N THR A 56 -6.07 31.88 -32.90
CA THR A 56 -7.23 32.64 -32.41
C THR A 56 -8.46 31.73 -32.41
N PHE A 57 -8.90 31.32 -31.23
CA PHE A 57 -10.19 30.69 -31.03
C PHE A 57 -11.29 31.72 -31.34
N LYS A 58 -12.02 31.52 -32.45
CA LYS A 58 -13.25 32.28 -32.71
C LYS A 58 -14.34 31.76 -31.77
N VAL A 59 -14.79 32.61 -30.85
CA VAL A 59 -16.02 32.39 -30.09
C VAL A 59 -17.18 32.42 -31.11
N PRO A 60 -17.98 31.35 -31.26
CA PRO A 60 -19.17 31.41 -32.08
C PRO A 60 -20.21 32.33 -31.43
N ASP A 61 -20.89 33.13 -32.26
CA ASP A 61 -21.92 34.07 -31.83
C ASP A 61 -22.99 33.38 -30.98
N SER A 62 -23.36 34.04 -29.88
CA SER A 62 -24.36 33.62 -28.91
C SER A 62 -25.66 33.18 -29.60
N VAL A 63 -25.98 31.89 -29.49
CA VAL A 63 -27.30 31.36 -29.83
C VAL A 63 -28.33 31.98 -28.88
N PRO A 64 -29.45 32.55 -29.37
CA PRO A 64 -30.47 33.11 -28.50
C PRO A 64 -31.12 31.97 -27.70
N VAL A 65 -31.02 32.04 -26.38
CA VAL A 65 -31.70 31.13 -25.45
C VAL A 65 -33.20 31.38 -25.54
N SER A 66 -33.92 30.40 -26.06
CA SER A 66 -35.39 30.35 -25.98
C SER A 66 -35.78 29.97 -24.54
N PRO A 67 -36.69 30.68 -23.86
CA PRO A 67 -37.07 30.36 -22.49
C PRO A 67 -38.05 29.19 -22.48
N GLY A 68 -37.56 27.99 -22.14
CA GLY A 68 -38.39 26.80 -22.03
C GLY A 68 -37.66 25.67 -21.30
N GLU A 69 -38.01 25.53 -20.03
CA GLU A 69 -37.97 24.28 -19.23
C GLU A 69 -36.60 23.59 -19.00
N GLY A 70 -36.14 23.68 -17.76
CA GLY A 70 -35.11 22.83 -17.20
C GLY A 70 -34.38 23.49 -16.05
N SER A 71 -34.82 23.23 -14.81
CA SER A 71 -33.95 23.43 -13.64
C SER A 71 -32.60 22.78 -13.91
N PRO A 72 -31.47 23.38 -13.48
CA PRO A 72 -30.19 22.67 -13.50
C PRO A 72 -30.34 21.45 -12.59
N THR A 73 -30.46 20.27 -13.19
CA THR A 73 -30.30 18.99 -12.50
C THR A 73 -28.96 19.04 -11.80
N ALA A 74 -28.98 19.01 -10.47
CA ALA A 74 -27.80 18.84 -9.65
C ALA A 74 -27.00 17.66 -10.21
N GLU A 75 -25.71 17.88 -10.48
CA GLU A 75 -24.79 16.78 -10.72
C GLU A 75 -24.93 15.81 -9.54
N PRO A 76 -25.07 14.49 -9.80
CA PRO A 76 -25.22 13.52 -8.72
C PRO A 76 -24.02 13.65 -7.78
N GLU A 77 -24.28 13.77 -6.48
CA GLU A 77 -23.21 13.76 -5.49
C GLU A 77 -22.30 12.55 -5.75
N PRO A 78 -20.97 12.72 -5.73
CA PRO A 78 -20.05 11.62 -5.96
C PRO A 78 -20.33 10.53 -4.93
N ALA A 79 -20.50 9.29 -5.42
CA ALA A 79 -20.74 8.14 -4.56
C ALA A 79 -19.59 8.00 -3.55
N LEU A 80 -19.92 7.68 -2.29
CA LEU A 80 -18.92 7.45 -1.26
C LEU A 80 -17.99 6.28 -1.66
N PRO A 81 -16.69 6.34 -1.35
CA PRO A 81 -15.77 5.26 -1.64
C PRO A 81 -16.15 3.98 -0.88
N SER A 82 -16.03 2.84 -1.57
CA SER A 82 -16.23 1.49 -1.02
C SER A 82 -15.13 1.13 -0.01
N LEU A 83 -15.46 0.33 1.01
CA LEU A 83 -14.45 -0.28 1.90
C LEU A 83 -13.63 -1.37 1.21
N GLN A 84 -14.19 -2.02 0.18
CA GLN A 84 -13.52 -3.08 -0.55
C GLN A 84 -12.80 -2.52 -1.78
N PRO A 85 -11.60 -3.01 -2.10
CA PRO A 85 -10.95 -2.71 -3.37
C PRO A 85 -11.78 -3.28 -4.53
N ASP A 86 -11.85 -2.53 -5.63
CA ASP A 86 -12.52 -2.94 -6.86
C ASP A 86 -11.48 -3.31 -7.93
N PHE A 87 -10.96 -4.54 -7.85
CA PHE A 87 -10.00 -5.06 -8.84
C PHE A 87 -10.57 -5.17 -10.26
N SER A 88 -11.89 -4.98 -10.46
CA SER A 88 -12.48 -4.90 -11.79
C SER A 88 -12.23 -3.54 -12.47
N ASN A 89 -11.90 -2.50 -11.69
CA ASN A 89 -11.47 -1.21 -12.19
C ASN A 89 -10.04 -1.29 -12.74
N ALA A 90 -9.90 -1.81 -13.96
CA ALA A 90 -8.61 -2.02 -14.59
C ALA A 90 -7.76 -0.74 -14.68
N ALA A 91 -8.37 0.43 -14.84
CA ALA A 91 -7.66 1.70 -14.99
C ALA A 91 -6.83 2.11 -13.76
N VAL A 92 -7.22 1.68 -12.56
CA VAL A 92 -6.49 1.96 -11.31
C VAL A 92 -5.72 0.76 -10.79
N TRP A 93 -5.99 -0.43 -11.31
CA TRP A 93 -5.36 -1.69 -10.93
C TRP A 93 -4.47 -2.25 -12.05
N LYS A 94 -5.02 -3.13 -12.90
CA LYS A 94 -4.27 -3.93 -13.88
C LYS A 94 -3.56 -3.10 -14.96
N ASP A 95 -4.21 -2.03 -15.41
CA ASP A 95 -3.73 -1.12 -16.45
C ASP A 95 -3.27 0.22 -15.84
N SER A 96 -3.04 0.25 -14.53
CA SER A 96 -2.69 1.48 -13.83
C SER A 96 -1.34 2.04 -14.26
N PRO A 97 -1.15 3.36 -14.20
CA PRO A 97 0.14 3.99 -14.45
C PRO A 97 1.09 3.90 -13.23
N SER A 98 0.75 3.06 -12.24
CA SER A 98 1.58 2.89 -11.05
C SER A 98 3.01 2.49 -11.43
N PRO A 99 4.05 3.06 -10.81
CA PRO A 99 5.42 2.55 -10.97
C PRO A 99 5.57 1.11 -10.47
N TYR A 100 4.63 0.63 -9.64
CA TYR A 100 4.61 -0.73 -9.10
C TYR A 100 3.76 -1.68 -9.93
N ASN A 101 3.11 -1.21 -11.00
CA ASN A 101 2.28 -2.06 -11.87
C ASN A 101 3.14 -2.81 -12.89
N THR A 102 3.97 -3.72 -12.37
CA THR A 102 4.76 -4.65 -13.16
C THR A 102 4.59 -6.06 -12.58
N PRO A 103 4.63 -7.13 -13.38
CA PRO A 103 4.47 -8.49 -12.85
C PRO A 103 5.41 -8.80 -11.68
N GLY A 104 6.66 -8.31 -11.68
CA GLY A 104 7.58 -8.53 -10.57
C GLY A 104 7.26 -7.80 -9.26
N LEU A 105 6.22 -6.95 -9.24
CA LEU A 105 5.84 -6.11 -8.10
C LEU A 105 4.35 -6.23 -7.73
N TRP A 106 3.56 -6.98 -8.50
CA TRP A 106 2.20 -7.32 -8.12
C TRP A 106 2.17 -8.10 -6.80
N GLY A 107 1.08 -7.95 -6.03
CA GLY A 107 0.96 -8.48 -4.66
C GLY A 107 1.67 -7.65 -3.59
N GLN A 108 2.69 -6.86 -3.94
CA GLN A 108 3.42 -6.05 -2.96
C GLN A 108 2.55 -4.98 -2.29
N CYS A 109 2.88 -4.63 -1.05
CA CYS A 109 2.16 -3.64 -0.26
C CYS A 109 2.13 -2.27 -0.95
N THR A 110 3.21 -1.88 -1.64
CA THR A 110 3.28 -0.62 -2.41
C THR A 110 2.40 -0.63 -3.65
N TRP A 111 2.34 -1.76 -4.37
CA TRP A 111 1.44 -1.92 -5.52
C TRP A 111 -0.03 -1.83 -5.09
N PHE A 112 -0.38 -2.55 -4.03
CA PHE A 112 -1.73 -2.49 -3.46
C PHE A 112 -2.04 -1.07 -2.97
N ALA A 113 -1.14 -0.45 -2.20
CA ALA A 113 -1.38 0.86 -1.61
C ALA A 113 -1.52 1.95 -2.66
N TRP A 114 -0.72 1.92 -3.74
CA TRP A 114 -0.80 2.90 -4.82
C TRP A 114 -2.15 2.84 -5.54
N SER A 115 -2.56 1.62 -5.92
CA SER A 115 -3.82 1.40 -6.64
C SER A 115 -5.02 1.72 -5.76
N ARG A 116 -4.96 1.31 -4.48
CA ARG A 116 -6.01 1.62 -3.51
C ARG A 116 -6.10 3.12 -3.22
N PHE A 117 -4.97 3.84 -3.18
CA PHE A 117 -5.00 5.29 -3.06
C PHE A 117 -5.78 5.95 -4.21
N MET A 118 -5.54 5.51 -5.45
CA MET A 118 -6.26 6.02 -6.62
C MET A 118 -7.77 5.80 -6.53
N GLU A 119 -8.23 4.68 -5.97
CA GLU A 119 -9.66 4.44 -5.73
C GLU A 119 -10.25 5.40 -4.69
N LEU A 120 -9.51 5.70 -3.63
CA LEU A 120 -9.99 6.53 -2.53
C LEU A 120 -9.97 8.02 -2.86
N TYR A 121 -8.94 8.46 -3.59
CA TYR A 121 -8.62 9.87 -3.75
C TYR A 121 -8.66 10.35 -5.20
N GLY A 122 -8.56 9.45 -6.18
CA GLY A 122 -8.69 9.79 -7.60
C GLY A 122 -7.48 10.49 -8.23
N TYR A 123 -6.32 10.54 -7.54
CA TYR A 123 -5.09 11.15 -8.06
C TYR A 123 -3.83 10.39 -7.62
N ASP A 124 -2.72 10.62 -8.32
CA ASP A 124 -1.44 9.95 -8.07
C ASP A 124 -0.89 10.31 -6.67
N PRO A 125 -0.59 9.35 -5.79
CA PRO A 125 -0.10 9.63 -4.44
C PRO A 125 1.33 10.19 -4.36
N GLY A 126 2.08 10.19 -5.46
CA GLY A 126 3.43 10.74 -5.54
C GLY A 126 4.55 9.84 -4.98
N PHE A 127 4.24 8.82 -4.18
CA PHE A 127 5.26 7.89 -3.69
C PHE A 127 5.74 6.91 -4.76
N ARG A 128 7.05 6.63 -4.73
CA ARG A 128 7.81 5.76 -5.65
C ARG A 128 8.79 4.82 -4.92
N GLY A 129 9.00 5.00 -3.61
CA GLY A 129 9.92 4.22 -2.78
C GLY A 129 9.34 2.93 -2.22
N ASN A 130 9.96 2.44 -1.15
CA ASN A 130 9.47 1.28 -0.39
C ASN A 130 8.36 1.68 0.59
N GLY A 131 7.67 0.69 1.17
CA GLY A 131 6.52 0.93 2.06
C GLY A 131 6.82 1.90 3.23
N TYR A 132 8.04 1.86 3.79
CA TYR A 132 8.42 2.76 4.89
C TYR A 132 8.58 4.23 4.47
N GLU A 133 8.75 4.50 3.17
CA GLU A 133 8.97 5.84 2.61
C GLU A 133 7.66 6.49 2.13
N CYS A 134 6.60 5.70 1.94
CA CYS A 134 5.38 6.15 1.26
C CYS A 134 4.70 7.33 1.96
N VAL A 135 4.59 7.33 3.29
CA VAL A 135 3.99 8.45 4.04
C VAL A 135 4.78 9.75 3.85
N ASP A 136 6.10 9.71 3.94
CA ASP A 136 6.92 10.91 3.76
C ASP A 136 6.83 11.45 2.33
N GLN A 137 6.81 10.55 1.34
CA GLN A 137 6.67 10.93 -0.06
C GLN A 137 5.27 11.45 -0.39
N LEU A 138 4.21 10.88 0.19
CA LEU A 138 2.84 11.39 0.07
C LEU A 138 2.72 12.81 0.64
N LEU A 139 3.27 13.04 1.84
CA LEU A 139 3.26 14.35 2.48
C LEU A 139 4.06 15.39 1.68
N ALA A 140 5.17 14.99 1.05
CA ALA A 140 5.96 15.86 0.20
C ALA A 140 5.25 16.20 -1.12
N ALA A 141 4.54 15.24 -1.71
CA ALA A 141 3.82 15.42 -2.97
C ALA A 141 2.51 16.20 -2.80
N HIS A 142 1.83 16.03 -1.66
CA HIS A 142 0.49 16.54 -1.40
C HIS A 142 0.37 17.24 -0.03
N PRO A 143 1.18 18.28 0.24
CA PRO A 143 1.23 18.92 1.57
C PRO A 143 -0.08 19.63 1.95
N ASP A 144 -0.89 20.01 0.97
CA ASP A 144 -2.18 20.67 1.20
C ASP A 144 -3.33 19.69 1.44
N ALA A 145 -3.14 18.40 1.12
CA ALA A 145 -4.17 17.37 1.25
C ALA A 145 -3.94 16.42 2.42
N PHE A 146 -2.68 16.27 2.88
CA PHE A 146 -2.32 15.38 3.98
C PHE A 146 -1.45 16.06 5.04
N THR A 147 -1.56 15.59 6.28
CA THR A 147 -0.74 16.06 7.40
C THR A 147 -0.18 14.87 8.20
N ARG A 148 1.06 15.00 8.65
CA ARG A 148 1.71 14.01 9.52
C ARG A 148 0.99 13.92 10.87
N SER A 149 0.70 12.71 11.33
CA SER A 149 0.09 12.47 12.64
C SER A 149 0.60 11.18 13.28
N ASP A 150 0.51 11.11 14.60
CA ASP A 150 0.71 9.88 15.41
C ASP A 150 -0.62 9.15 15.71
N THR A 151 -1.75 9.81 15.41
CA THR A 151 -3.11 9.25 15.57
C THR A 151 -3.83 9.32 14.22
N PRO A 152 -4.33 8.18 13.68
CA PRO A 152 -4.99 8.17 12.40
C PRO A 152 -6.42 8.74 12.48
N VAL A 153 -6.91 9.20 11.33
CA VAL A 153 -8.33 9.40 11.02
C VAL A 153 -8.75 8.45 9.89
N ALA A 154 -10.06 8.34 9.62
CA ALA A 154 -10.54 7.55 8.48
C ALA A 154 -9.92 8.04 7.15
N GLY A 155 -9.38 7.12 6.36
CA GLY A 155 -8.65 7.37 5.11
C GLY A 155 -7.14 7.53 5.28
N SER A 156 -6.60 7.55 6.50
CA SER A 156 -5.15 7.74 6.71
C SER A 156 -4.33 6.65 6.03
N MET A 157 -3.29 7.04 5.30
CA MET A 157 -2.27 6.11 4.85
C MET A 157 -1.24 5.94 5.96
N PHE A 158 -0.77 4.71 6.20
CA PHE A 158 0.29 4.46 7.15
C PHE A 158 1.53 3.90 6.46
N SER A 159 2.69 4.19 7.03
CA SER A 159 3.96 3.52 6.76
C SER A 159 4.49 2.93 8.05
N SER A 160 5.03 1.73 7.98
CA SER A 160 5.81 1.10 9.04
C SER A 160 7.09 0.50 8.46
N TYR A 161 7.85 -0.28 9.24
CA TYR A 161 9.08 -0.89 8.74
C TYR A 161 8.82 -1.81 7.54
N ASN A 162 9.19 -1.36 6.34
CA ASN A 162 8.94 -2.00 5.04
C ASN A 162 7.49 -2.30 4.68
N HIS A 163 6.51 -1.59 5.27
CA HIS A 163 5.10 -1.83 4.97
C HIS A 163 4.28 -0.55 4.82
N VAL A 164 3.19 -0.62 4.07
CA VAL A 164 2.28 0.49 3.79
C VAL A 164 0.84 -0.03 3.66
N GLY A 165 -0.12 0.77 4.10
CA GLY A 165 -1.55 0.46 3.98
C GLY A 165 -2.43 1.62 4.42
N PHE A 166 -3.69 1.33 4.73
CA PHE A 166 -4.68 2.34 5.10
C PHE A 166 -5.41 2.02 6.40
N ILE A 167 -5.82 3.08 7.09
CA ILE A 167 -6.82 3.04 8.16
C ILE A 167 -8.15 3.51 7.57
N LEU A 168 -9.09 2.60 7.38
CA LEU A 168 -10.40 2.88 6.77
C LEU A 168 -11.41 3.39 7.79
N LYS A 169 -11.37 2.90 9.03
CA LYS A 169 -12.26 3.34 10.11
C LYS A 169 -11.49 3.47 11.42
N VAL A 170 -11.89 4.44 12.24
CA VAL A 170 -11.34 4.69 13.58
C VAL A 170 -12.52 4.80 14.56
N ASP A 171 -12.65 3.83 15.45
CA ASP A 171 -13.60 3.82 16.57
C ASP A 171 -12.80 3.74 17.89
N GLY A 172 -12.36 4.90 18.37
CA GLY A 172 -11.43 4.99 19.49
C GLY A 172 -10.12 4.25 19.21
N ASP A 173 -9.82 3.24 20.03
CA ASP A 173 -8.63 2.40 19.87
C ASP A 173 -8.88 1.18 18.96
N VAL A 174 -10.05 1.05 18.34
CA VAL A 174 -10.36 -0.05 17.40
C VAL A 174 -10.34 0.49 15.98
N TRP A 175 -9.47 -0.04 15.13
CA TRP A 175 -9.24 0.45 13.78
C TRP A 175 -9.55 -0.63 12.74
N THR A 176 -10.16 -0.23 11.63
CA THR A 176 -10.26 -1.07 10.43
C THR A 176 -9.09 -0.73 9.52
N ILE A 177 -8.21 -1.70 9.32
CA ILE A 177 -6.97 -1.60 8.56
C ILE A 177 -7.10 -2.37 7.25
N GLN A 178 -6.50 -1.85 6.17
CA GLN A 178 -6.43 -2.51 4.88
C GLN A 178 -5.03 -2.41 4.29
N ASP A 179 -4.45 -3.56 3.94
CA ASP A 179 -3.10 -3.69 3.38
C ASP A 179 -2.96 -4.91 2.46
N GLY A 180 -1.98 -4.84 1.55
CA GLY A 180 -1.57 -5.95 0.66
C GLY A 180 -0.39 -6.74 1.21
N ASN A 181 0.09 -7.75 0.49
CA ASN A 181 1.33 -8.49 0.76
C ASN A 181 1.34 -9.25 2.10
N GLN A 182 0.37 -10.13 2.30
CA GLN A 182 0.20 -10.93 3.51
C GLN A 182 1.14 -12.13 3.57
N ASP A 183 1.58 -12.63 2.41
CA ASP A 183 2.54 -13.74 2.31
C ASP A 183 4.00 -13.27 2.26
N LEU A 184 4.24 -11.95 2.13
CA LEU A 184 5.54 -11.29 2.02
C LEU A 184 6.28 -11.61 0.71
N VAL A 185 5.55 -11.98 -0.36
CA VAL A 185 6.08 -12.39 -1.65
C VAL A 185 5.48 -11.53 -2.77
N SER A 186 6.31 -11.22 -3.78
CA SER A 186 5.79 -10.65 -5.03
C SER A 186 5.11 -11.74 -5.85
N ASN A 187 3.86 -11.50 -6.24
CA ASN A 187 2.99 -12.44 -6.91
C ASN A 187 2.86 -12.06 -8.40
N PRO A 188 3.67 -12.62 -9.32
CA PRO A 188 3.67 -12.22 -10.72
C PRO A 188 2.45 -12.69 -11.51
N ASP A 189 1.67 -13.61 -10.95
CA ASP A 189 0.37 -13.96 -11.47
C ASP A 189 -0.69 -12.99 -10.94
N TRP A 190 -1.47 -12.41 -11.87
CA TRP A 190 -2.52 -11.44 -11.54
C TRP A 190 -3.58 -12.02 -10.59
N GLU A 191 -4.01 -13.25 -10.82
CA GLU A 191 -5.11 -13.88 -10.06
C GLU A 191 -4.68 -14.23 -8.63
N GLU A 192 -3.39 -14.45 -8.41
CA GLU A 192 -2.79 -14.59 -7.08
C GLU A 192 -2.64 -13.22 -6.41
N ALA A 193 -2.09 -12.23 -7.12
CA ALA A 193 -1.84 -10.89 -6.58
C ALA A 193 -3.11 -10.20 -6.04
N ILE A 194 -4.25 -10.29 -6.73
CA ILE A 194 -5.50 -9.67 -6.28
C ILE A 194 -6.17 -10.37 -5.09
N ARG A 195 -5.58 -11.47 -4.59
CA ARG A 195 -6.04 -12.18 -3.39
C ARG A 195 -5.14 -11.92 -2.19
N ASP A 196 -3.97 -11.35 -2.42
CA ASP A 196 -2.95 -11.11 -1.41
C ASP A 196 -3.14 -9.73 -0.73
N TRP A 197 -4.27 -9.60 -0.05
CA TRP A 197 -4.64 -8.42 0.73
C TRP A 197 -5.62 -8.79 1.82
N ARG A 198 -5.85 -7.89 2.77
CA ARG A 198 -6.88 -8.05 3.81
C ARG A 198 -7.53 -6.72 4.17
N THR A 199 -8.74 -6.83 4.72
CA THR A 199 -9.34 -5.83 5.58
C THR A 199 -9.57 -6.47 6.94
N VAL A 200 -9.05 -5.87 8.01
CA VAL A 200 -9.13 -6.43 9.36
C VAL A 200 -9.44 -5.33 10.37
N THR A 201 -10.24 -5.66 11.38
CA THR A 201 -10.50 -4.78 12.51
C THR A 201 -9.74 -5.29 13.73
N MET A 202 -8.92 -4.44 14.34
CA MET A 202 -8.15 -4.78 15.53
C MET A 202 -7.91 -3.54 16.39
N THR A 203 -7.46 -3.75 17.63
CA THR A 203 -7.06 -2.65 18.50
C THR A 203 -5.75 -2.01 18.03
N ARG A 204 -5.53 -0.76 18.43
CA ARG A 204 -4.27 -0.04 18.24
C ARG A 204 -3.08 -0.86 18.74
N ASP A 205 -3.19 -1.42 19.94
CA ASP A 205 -2.09 -2.16 20.54
C ASP A 205 -1.77 -3.45 19.77
N GLU A 206 -2.80 -4.17 19.31
CA GLU A 206 -2.61 -5.34 18.43
C GLU A 206 -1.93 -4.94 17.13
N PHE A 207 -2.37 -3.86 16.49
CA PHE A 207 -1.77 -3.37 15.25
C PHE A 207 -0.31 -2.95 15.44
N VAL A 208 -0.03 -2.10 16.42
CA VAL A 208 1.34 -1.63 16.72
C VAL A 208 2.24 -2.78 17.14
N SER A 209 1.72 -3.81 17.81
CA SER A 209 2.50 -5.01 18.13
C SER A 209 2.93 -5.82 16.89
N GLN A 210 2.14 -5.76 15.81
CA GLN A 210 2.44 -6.44 14.54
C GLN A 210 3.40 -5.63 13.67
N VAL A 211 3.19 -4.31 13.56
CA VAL A 211 3.92 -3.47 12.59
C VAL A 211 5.07 -2.67 13.20
N GLY A 212 5.15 -2.60 14.53
CA GLY A 212 6.12 -1.78 15.25
C GLY A 212 5.81 -0.29 15.12
N THR A 213 6.85 0.52 14.94
CA THR A 213 6.68 1.96 14.73
C THR A 213 5.90 2.23 13.45
N VAL A 214 4.88 3.08 13.56
CA VAL A 214 4.00 3.45 12.46
C VAL A 214 3.88 4.97 12.39
N TRP A 215 3.78 5.48 11.16
CA TRP A 215 3.56 6.89 10.87
C TRP A 215 2.34 7.04 9.98
N PHE A 216 1.56 8.10 10.19
CA PHE A 216 0.35 8.35 9.42
C PHE A 216 0.45 9.63 8.58
N ALA A 217 -0.07 9.55 7.37
CA ALA A 217 -0.51 10.69 6.58
C ALA A 217 -2.05 10.76 6.68
N ASN A 218 -2.53 11.69 7.50
CA ASN A 218 -3.95 11.91 7.69
C ASN A 218 -4.46 12.82 6.56
N PRO A 219 -5.55 12.46 5.85
CA PRO A 219 -6.19 13.40 4.95
C PRO A 219 -6.74 14.59 5.76
N VAL A 220 -6.61 15.80 5.21
CA VAL A 220 -7.17 17.02 5.82
C VAL A 220 -8.69 16.91 5.96
N ASN A 221 -9.33 16.24 5.01
CA ASN A 221 -10.75 15.87 5.06
C ASN A 221 -10.86 14.34 5.24
N PRO A 222 -11.21 13.84 6.44
CA PRO A 222 -11.39 12.41 6.67
C PRO A 222 -12.37 11.78 5.67
N VAL A 223 -12.04 10.57 5.21
CA VAL A 223 -12.85 9.87 4.22
C VAL A 223 -14.07 9.24 4.90
N THR A 224 -15.25 9.52 4.34
CA THR A 224 -16.49 8.81 4.69
C THR A 224 -16.68 7.68 3.69
N PHE A 225 -16.78 6.45 4.19
CA PHE A 225 -16.97 5.26 3.34
C PHE A 225 -18.45 4.90 3.23
N SER A 226 -18.83 4.25 2.13
CA SER A 226 -20.13 3.59 2.04
C SER A 226 -20.18 2.43 3.04
N GLU A 227 -21.31 2.27 3.73
CA GLU A 227 -21.54 1.12 4.63
C GLU A 227 -21.65 -0.21 3.89
#